data_AF-A0A5J4YGJ5-F1
#
_entry.id   AF-A0A5J4YGJ5-F1
#
_cell.length_a   1.000
_cell.length_b   1.000
_cell.length_c   1.000
_cell.angle_alpha   90.00
_cell.angle_beta   90.00
_cell.angle_gamma   90.00
#
_symmetry.space_group_name_H-M   'P 1'
#
loop_
_entity.id
_entity.type
_entity.pdbx_description
1 polymer ?
#
loop_
_entity_poly.entity_id
_entity_poly.type
_entity_poly.pdbx_seq_one_letter_code
_entity_poly.pdbx_strand_id
1 'polypeptide(L)'
;MRDSLLPFALSTKVDESNICRSPAAEAVLKKVVERSGVADEFEIDSCGTGGSGHENWYKLDSKDHWEEHKDRTVDERMIDALKKRNLDPYSDSRPLEPEDFQKFDYIINMNNENIEEVQKAAQYWKDDLQKAIPSNWKDKVQLMTTFMMKGEYQGAAEVPDPFHGGPEEFDKVLDMLEDACEGLLSHVESKKFATES
;
A
#
# COMPACT_ATOMS: atom_id res chain seq x y z
N MET A 1 -12.61 19.43 -13.42
CA MET A 1 -11.29 20.01 -13.08
C MET A 1 -11.09 19.74 -11.60
N ARG A 2 -10.22 18.80 -11.23
CA ARG A 2 -9.75 18.72 -9.84
C ARG A 2 -8.79 19.89 -9.67
N ASP A 3 -9.02 20.72 -8.64
CA ASP A 3 -8.11 21.79 -8.25
C ASP A 3 -6.74 21.19 -7.90
N SER A 4 -5.68 21.89 -8.28
CA SER A 4 -4.26 21.54 -8.16
C SER A 4 -3.72 21.52 -6.72
N LEU A 5 -4.57 21.23 -5.72
CA LEU A 5 -4.28 21.34 -4.29
C LEU A 5 -4.79 20.14 -3.48
N LEU A 6 -5.23 19.06 -4.12
CA LEU A 6 -5.66 17.86 -3.40
C LEU A 6 -4.45 16.98 -3.05
N PRO A 7 -4.36 16.46 -1.81
CA PRO A 7 -3.26 15.62 -1.37
C PRO A 7 -3.18 14.37 -2.26
N PHE A 8 -1.97 14.07 -2.71
CA PHE A 8 -1.65 12.87 -3.45
C PHE A 8 -1.87 11.67 -2.53
N ALA A 9 -2.97 10.99 -2.74
CA ALA A 9 -3.39 9.92 -1.87
C ALA A 9 -2.71 8.63 -2.35
N LEU A 10 -1.78 8.13 -1.54
CA LEU A 10 -1.04 6.90 -1.75
C LEU A 10 -1.50 5.84 -0.76
N SER A 11 -2.29 4.87 -1.23
CA SER A 11 -2.60 3.68 -0.46
C SER A 11 -1.37 2.79 -0.55
N THR A 12 -0.53 2.85 0.47
CA THR A 12 0.51 1.86 0.72
C THR A 12 -0.11 0.60 1.29
N LYS A 13 -0.77 -0.08 0.37
CA LYS A 13 -0.67 -1.50 0.08
C LYS A 13 -1.54 -2.44 0.83
N VAL A 14 -2.24 -3.22 0.02
CA VAL A 14 -2.68 -4.54 0.37
C VAL A 14 -1.44 -5.39 0.65
N ASP A 15 -1.23 -5.76 1.91
CA ASP A 15 -0.73 -7.10 2.20
C ASP A 15 -1.94 -7.95 2.64
N GLU A 16 -1.79 -9.28 2.71
CA GLU A 16 -2.94 -10.13 2.99
C GLU A 16 -3.64 -9.71 4.30
N SER A 17 -2.88 -9.42 5.37
CA SER A 17 -3.44 -9.21 6.71
C SER A 17 -3.45 -7.75 7.20
N ASN A 18 -2.88 -6.82 6.43
CA ASN A 18 -2.50 -5.45 6.83
C ASN A 18 -1.85 -5.40 8.23
N ILE A 19 -0.78 -6.16 8.43
CA ILE A 19 -0.03 -6.17 9.70
C ILE A 19 1.49 -6.14 9.54
N CYS A 20 2.06 -6.25 8.33
CA CYS A 20 3.51 -6.41 8.22
C CYS A 20 4.11 -5.50 7.15
N ARG A 21 3.98 -5.88 5.89
CA ARG A 21 4.63 -5.18 4.78
C ARG A 21 3.96 -3.83 4.54
N SER A 22 2.63 -3.77 4.65
CA SER A 22 1.89 -2.56 4.30
C SER A 22 1.94 -1.44 5.33
N PRO A 23 1.76 -1.71 6.65
CA PRO A 23 2.07 -0.70 7.67
C PRO A 23 3.51 -0.22 7.62
N ALA A 24 4.46 -1.10 7.28
CA ALA A 24 5.85 -0.71 7.14
C ALA A 24 6.06 0.24 5.95
N ALA A 25 5.41 -0.02 4.81
CA ALA A 25 5.47 0.86 3.65
C ALA A 25 4.84 2.23 3.93
N GLU A 26 3.75 2.25 4.69
CA GLU A 26 3.10 3.48 5.16
C GLU A 26 4.07 4.33 6.00
N ALA A 27 4.67 3.72 7.02
CA ALA A 27 5.62 4.37 7.91
C ALA A 27 6.85 4.91 7.17
N VAL A 28 7.43 4.10 6.27
CA VAL A 28 8.58 4.49 5.45
C VAL A 28 8.23 5.66 4.53
N LEU A 29 7.11 5.59 3.83
CA LEU A 29 6.70 6.63 2.90
C LEU A 29 6.40 7.96 3.63
N LYS A 30 5.69 7.91 4.75
CA LYS A 30 5.45 9.09 5.61
C LYS A 30 6.78 9.75 5.94
N LYS A 31 7.78 8.96 6.34
CA LYS A 31 9.11 9.48 6.65
C LYS A 31 9.82 10.09 5.43
N VAL A 32 9.68 9.47 4.25
CA VAL A 32 10.26 9.96 3.00
C VAL A 32 9.67 11.32 2.62
N VAL A 33 8.34 11.48 2.64
CA VAL A 33 7.68 12.75 2.28
C VAL A 33 7.93 13.86 3.31
N GLU A 34 8.00 13.51 4.60
CA GLU A 34 8.42 14.43 5.67
C GLU A 34 9.83 14.95 5.42
N ARG A 35 10.78 14.05 5.13
CA ARG A 35 12.18 14.40 4.89
C ARG A 35 12.36 15.26 3.64
N SER A 36 11.52 15.06 2.62
CA SER A 36 11.51 15.86 1.40
C SER A 36 10.74 17.18 1.54
N GLY A 37 10.08 17.42 2.68
CA GLY A 37 9.37 18.68 2.95
C GLY A 37 8.05 18.84 2.20
N VAL A 38 7.47 17.74 1.70
CA VAL A 38 6.25 17.74 0.87
C VAL A 38 5.10 16.98 1.54
N ALA A 39 5.22 16.61 2.82
CA ALA A 39 4.23 15.77 3.52
C ALA A 39 2.79 16.31 3.44
N ASP A 40 2.59 17.64 3.47
CA ASP A 40 1.27 18.27 3.37
C ASP A 40 0.58 18.06 2.01
N GLU A 41 1.34 17.62 1.01
CA GLU A 41 0.83 17.29 -0.33
C GLU A 41 0.46 15.81 -0.47
N PHE A 42 0.54 15.00 0.59
CA PHE A 42 0.29 13.56 0.53
C PHE A 42 -0.72 13.12 1.58
N GLU A 43 -1.60 12.21 1.17
CA GLU A 43 -2.42 11.42 2.09
C GLU A 43 -1.94 9.97 2.01
N ILE A 44 -1.49 9.41 3.13
CA ILE A 44 -0.82 8.10 3.15
C ILE A 44 -1.56 7.19 4.13
N ASP A 45 -1.90 5.99 3.65
CA ASP A 45 -2.71 5.01 4.38
C ASP A 45 -2.33 3.58 3.95
N SER A 46 -2.66 2.56 4.74
CA SER A 46 -2.51 1.14 4.38
C SER A 46 -3.82 0.38 4.52
N CYS A 47 -3.99 -0.68 3.73
CA CYS A 47 -5.19 -1.52 3.76
C CYS A 47 -4.82 -3.00 3.53
N GLY A 48 -5.78 -3.91 3.56
CA GLY A 48 -5.53 -5.33 3.29
C GLY A 48 -6.63 -6.00 2.49
N THR A 49 -6.33 -7.15 1.90
CA THR A 49 -7.30 -8.00 1.18
C THR A 49 -7.78 -9.18 2.03
N GLY A 50 -7.73 -9.09 3.37
CA GLY A 50 -8.41 -10.05 4.26
C GLY A 50 -7.81 -11.47 4.41
N GLY A 51 -6.50 -11.66 4.25
CA GLY A 51 -5.80 -12.87 4.71
C GLY A 51 -5.91 -14.08 3.78
N SER A 52 -4.91 -14.96 3.79
CA SER A 52 -4.97 -16.26 3.13
C SER A 52 -5.99 -17.17 3.83
N GLY A 53 -7.14 -17.42 3.18
CA GLY A 53 -8.20 -18.32 3.68
C GLY A 53 -9.62 -17.75 3.62
N HIS A 54 -9.77 -16.46 3.33
CA HIS A 54 -11.08 -15.79 3.32
C HIS A 54 -11.52 -15.48 1.89
N GLU A 55 -12.06 -16.48 1.20
CA GLU A 55 -12.49 -16.38 -0.19
C GLU A 55 -13.55 -15.29 -0.45
N ASN A 56 -14.18 -14.76 0.60
CA ASN A 56 -15.23 -13.74 0.53
C ASN A 56 -14.82 -12.39 1.14
N TRP A 57 -13.54 -12.12 1.38
CA TRP A 57 -13.09 -10.86 1.99
C TRP A 57 -13.59 -9.61 1.23
N TYR A 58 -13.74 -9.70 -0.09
CA TYR A 58 -14.21 -8.60 -0.93
C TYR A 58 -15.75 -8.45 -0.92
N LYS A 59 -16.48 -9.34 -0.26
CA LYS A 59 -17.94 -9.19 -0.09
C LYS A 59 -18.19 -8.31 1.12
N LEU A 60 -18.68 -7.09 0.90
CA LEU A 60 -18.82 -6.05 1.94
C LEU A 60 -19.76 -6.44 3.09
N ASP A 61 -20.68 -7.37 2.85
CA ASP A 61 -21.61 -7.92 3.85
C ASP A 61 -21.08 -9.19 4.54
N SER A 62 -19.95 -9.72 4.08
CA SER A 62 -19.29 -10.87 4.71
C SER A 62 -18.57 -10.45 5.97
N LYS A 63 -18.57 -11.32 6.98
CA LYS A 63 -17.74 -11.14 8.18
C LYS A 63 -16.26 -11.09 7.84
N ASP A 64 -15.86 -11.89 6.85
CA ASP A 64 -14.50 -11.95 6.31
C ASP A 64 -13.95 -10.58 5.89
N HIS A 65 -14.83 -9.63 5.52
CA HIS A 65 -14.40 -8.29 5.11
C HIS A 65 -13.70 -7.53 6.24
N TRP A 66 -14.13 -7.70 7.49
CA TRP A 66 -13.62 -6.91 8.62
C TRP A 66 -13.03 -7.76 9.75
N GLU A 67 -13.46 -9.02 9.89
CA GLU A 67 -13.06 -9.88 11.01
C GLU A 67 -11.55 -10.11 11.04
N GLU A 68 -10.93 -10.26 9.86
CA GLU A 68 -9.47 -10.43 9.71
C GLU A 68 -8.63 -9.19 10.01
N HIS A 69 -9.26 -8.03 10.19
CA HIS A 69 -8.57 -6.76 10.49
C HIS A 69 -8.86 -6.28 11.92
N LYS A 70 -9.90 -6.82 12.55
CA LYS A 70 -10.37 -6.36 13.84
C LYS A 70 -9.35 -6.59 14.94
N ASP A 71 -9.07 -5.53 15.71
CA ASP A 71 -8.14 -5.53 16.85
C ASP A 71 -6.70 -5.99 16.47
N ARG A 72 -6.35 -5.92 15.17
CA ARG A 72 -5.02 -6.24 14.67
C ARG A 72 -4.20 -4.97 14.47
N THR A 73 -2.97 -5.04 14.94
CA THR A 73 -1.95 -4.02 14.76
C THR A 73 -0.76 -4.62 14.03
N VAL A 74 0.23 -3.78 13.74
CA VAL A 74 1.51 -4.19 13.15
C VAL A 74 2.15 -5.35 13.94
N ASP A 75 2.69 -6.35 13.23
CA ASP A 75 3.44 -7.48 13.79
C ASP A 75 4.58 -6.97 14.68
N GLU A 76 4.72 -7.52 15.89
CA GLU A 76 5.70 -7.05 16.88
C GLU A 76 7.14 -7.04 16.35
N ARG A 77 7.50 -7.99 15.47
CA ARG A 77 8.83 -8.04 14.85
C ARG A 77 9.04 -6.91 13.85
N MET A 78 7.97 -6.54 13.13
CA MET A 78 8.00 -5.37 12.25
C MET A 78 8.03 -4.07 13.07
N ILE A 79 7.28 -4.00 14.19
CA ILE A 79 7.36 -2.88 15.14
C ILE A 79 8.81 -2.69 15.62
N ASP A 80 9.49 -3.78 16.00
CA ASP A 80 10.89 -3.72 16.43
C ASP A 80 11.81 -3.23 15.31
N ALA A 81 11.63 -3.70 14.08
CA ALA A 81 12.40 -3.27 12.93
C ALA A 81 12.17 -1.78 12.60
N LEU A 82 10.91 -1.32 12.61
CA LEU A 82 10.53 0.09 12.40
C LEU A 82 11.13 1.01 13.47
N LYS A 83 11.05 0.61 14.74
CA LYS A 83 11.62 1.38 15.86
C LYS A 83 13.14 1.53 15.74
N LYS A 84 13.87 0.49 15.31
CA LYS A 84 15.32 0.59 15.05
C LYS A 84 15.67 1.67 14.03
N ARG A 85 14.74 1.98 13.11
CA ARG A 85 14.90 3.00 12.05
C ARG A 85 14.28 4.36 12.41
N ASN A 86 13.77 4.53 13.64
CA ASN A 86 13.03 5.73 14.06
C ASN A 86 11.81 6.03 13.18
N LEU A 87 11.13 4.97 12.73
CA LEU A 87 9.86 5.04 11.99
C LEU A 87 8.69 4.85 12.96
N ASP A 88 7.55 5.47 12.66
CA ASP A 88 6.32 5.26 13.42
C ASP A 88 5.83 3.81 13.21
N PRO A 89 5.77 2.99 14.26
CA PRO A 89 5.44 1.58 14.10
C PRO A 89 3.93 1.31 14.15
N TYR A 90 3.09 2.33 14.29
CA TYR A 90 1.66 2.15 14.52
C TYR A 90 0.84 2.36 13.25
N SER A 91 0.00 1.39 12.95
CA SER A 91 -1.06 1.46 11.95
C SER A 91 -2.18 0.52 12.40
N ASP A 92 -3.43 0.95 12.24
CA ASP A 92 -4.61 0.14 12.53
C ASP A 92 -4.97 -0.66 11.28
N SER A 93 -5.05 -1.98 11.43
CA SER A 93 -5.42 -2.85 10.32
C SER A 93 -6.85 -2.55 9.86
N ARG A 94 -7.02 -2.36 8.55
CA ARG A 94 -8.32 -2.20 7.89
C ARG A 94 -8.35 -2.90 6.52
N PRO A 95 -9.51 -3.33 6.03
CA PRO A 95 -9.66 -3.82 4.67
C PRO A 95 -9.58 -2.69 3.63
N LEU A 96 -9.32 -3.09 2.39
CA LEU A 96 -9.57 -2.26 1.21
C LEU A 96 -11.07 -2.04 1.04
N GLU A 97 -11.47 -0.81 0.75
CA GLU A 97 -12.87 -0.43 0.49
C GLU A 97 -13.06 0.11 -0.94
N PRO A 98 -14.28 0.05 -1.51
CA PRO A 98 -14.58 0.64 -2.83
C PRO A 98 -14.20 2.12 -2.94
N GLU A 99 -14.38 2.87 -1.85
CA GLU A 99 -14.11 4.29 -1.73
C GLU A 99 -12.61 4.60 -1.88
N ASP A 100 -11.72 3.65 -1.55
CA ASP A 100 -10.27 3.79 -1.73
C ASP A 100 -9.91 4.03 -3.20
N PHE A 101 -10.64 3.44 -4.16
CA PHE A 101 -10.39 3.65 -5.59
C PHE A 101 -10.71 5.08 -6.05
N GLN A 102 -11.60 5.80 -5.36
CA GLN A 102 -11.88 7.21 -5.67
C GLN A 102 -10.92 8.15 -4.95
N LYS A 103 -10.61 7.80 -3.70
CA LYS A 103 -9.81 8.57 -2.77
C LYS A 103 -8.34 8.57 -3.19
N PHE A 104 -7.77 7.40 -3.39
CA PHE A 104 -6.35 7.23 -3.69
C PHE A 104 -6.05 7.36 -5.19
N ASP A 105 -4.97 8.05 -5.52
CA ASP A 105 -4.46 8.14 -6.89
C ASP A 105 -3.65 6.89 -7.25
N TYR A 106 -3.07 6.23 -6.23
CA TYR A 106 -2.26 5.03 -6.36
C TYR A 106 -2.63 4.01 -5.27
N ILE A 107 -2.78 2.76 -5.69
CA ILE A 107 -2.95 1.58 -4.83
C ILE A 107 -1.74 0.69 -5.13
N ILE A 108 -0.74 0.73 -4.27
CA ILE A 108 0.52 0.01 -4.50
C ILE A 108 0.42 -1.37 -3.87
N ASN A 109 0.94 -2.42 -4.47
CA ASN A 109 0.78 -3.80 -4.01
C ASN A 109 2.14 -4.42 -3.70
N MET A 110 2.20 -5.39 -2.78
CA MET A 110 3.47 -6.04 -2.42
C MET A 110 3.89 -7.10 -3.42
N ASN A 111 2.93 -7.83 -3.97
CA ASN A 111 3.13 -8.88 -4.94
C ASN A 111 1.98 -8.92 -5.97
N ASN A 112 2.08 -9.84 -6.93
CA ASN A 112 1.06 -9.99 -7.97
C ASN A 112 -0.26 -10.58 -7.43
N GLU A 113 -0.21 -11.41 -6.40
CA GLU A 113 -1.43 -11.98 -5.77
C GLU A 113 -2.30 -10.86 -5.18
N ASN A 114 -1.69 -9.87 -4.53
CA ASN A 114 -2.41 -8.68 -4.06
C ASN A 114 -3.07 -7.93 -5.22
N ILE A 115 -2.39 -7.79 -6.36
CA ILE A 115 -2.97 -7.18 -7.56
C ILE A 115 -4.19 -7.98 -8.03
N GLU A 116 -4.09 -9.30 -8.11
CA GLU A 116 -5.19 -10.16 -8.53
C GLU A 116 -6.41 -10.02 -7.61
N GLU A 117 -6.20 -9.99 -6.30
CA GLU A 117 -7.27 -9.80 -5.31
C GLU A 117 -7.89 -8.40 -5.38
N VAL A 118 -7.08 -7.34 -5.47
CA VAL A 118 -7.56 -5.96 -5.69
C VAL A 118 -8.38 -5.88 -6.97
N GLN A 119 -7.93 -6.52 -8.05
CA GLN A 119 -8.64 -6.52 -9.33
C GLN A 119 -9.96 -7.27 -9.27
N LYS A 120 -10.01 -8.40 -8.55
CA LYS A 120 -11.22 -9.19 -8.30
C LYS A 120 -12.24 -8.38 -7.48
N ALA A 121 -11.80 -7.73 -6.41
CA ALA A 121 -12.66 -6.87 -5.59
C ALA A 121 -13.20 -5.67 -6.39
N ALA A 122 -12.34 -4.98 -7.13
CA ALA A 122 -12.76 -3.85 -7.97
C ALA A 122 -13.83 -4.26 -9.00
N GLN A 123 -13.67 -5.42 -9.63
CA GLN A 123 -14.64 -5.96 -10.59
C GLN A 123 -15.96 -6.30 -9.90
N TYR A 124 -15.92 -7.04 -8.79
CA TYR A 124 -17.12 -7.38 -8.04
C TYR A 124 -17.88 -6.14 -7.54
N TRP A 125 -17.17 -5.17 -6.94
CA TRP A 125 -17.79 -3.95 -6.44
C TRP A 125 -18.41 -3.12 -7.57
N LYS A 126 -17.76 -3.07 -8.74
CA LYS A 126 -18.27 -2.34 -9.90
C LYS A 126 -19.45 -3.05 -10.55
N ASP A 127 -19.33 -4.33 -10.84
CA ASP A 127 -20.25 -5.04 -11.72
C ASP A 127 -21.42 -5.66 -10.93
N ASP A 128 -21.17 -6.24 -9.76
CA ASP A 128 -22.19 -6.87 -8.92
C ASP A 128 -22.84 -5.89 -7.94
N LEU A 129 -22.03 -5.04 -7.28
CA LEU A 129 -22.53 -4.09 -6.27
C LEU A 129 -22.83 -2.68 -6.80
N GLN A 130 -22.51 -2.40 -8.07
CA GLN A 130 -22.73 -1.10 -8.71
C GLN A 130 -22.12 0.07 -7.93
N LYS A 131 -20.99 -0.18 -7.25
CA LYS A 131 -20.21 0.85 -6.56
C LYS A 131 -19.49 1.72 -7.59
N ALA A 132 -19.28 2.98 -7.21
CA ALA A 132 -18.62 3.95 -8.07
C ALA A 132 -17.09 3.72 -8.13
N ILE A 133 -16.67 2.72 -8.90
CA ILE A 133 -15.27 2.46 -9.20
C ILE A 133 -14.88 3.24 -10.47
N PRO A 134 -13.89 4.14 -10.44
CA PRO A 134 -13.53 4.97 -11.59
C PRO A 134 -13.00 4.11 -12.74
N SER A 135 -13.29 4.47 -13.99
CA SER A 135 -12.93 3.66 -15.16
C SER A 135 -11.42 3.41 -15.32
N ASN A 136 -10.59 4.33 -14.82
CA ASN A 136 -9.13 4.25 -14.84
C ASN A 136 -8.54 3.58 -13.58
N TRP A 137 -9.34 2.88 -12.76
CA TRP A 137 -8.86 2.26 -11.52
C TRP A 137 -7.66 1.32 -11.75
N LYS A 138 -7.60 0.64 -12.91
CA LYS A 138 -6.48 -0.25 -13.26
C LYS A 138 -5.13 0.47 -13.35
N ASP A 139 -5.12 1.72 -13.79
CA ASP A 139 -3.89 2.52 -13.90
C ASP A 139 -3.33 2.91 -12.53
N LYS A 140 -4.20 2.93 -11.51
CA LYS A 140 -3.86 3.23 -10.12
C LYS A 140 -3.20 2.04 -9.42
N VAL A 141 -3.47 0.81 -9.86
CA VAL A 141 -2.99 -0.43 -9.25
C VAL A 141 -1.59 -0.73 -9.77
N GLN A 142 -0.58 -0.64 -8.90
CA GLN A 142 0.83 -0.80 -9.26
C GLN A 142 1.54 -1.73 -8.27
N LEU A 143 2.66 -2.35 -8.66
CA LEU A 143 3.55 -3.04 -7.72
C LEU A 143 4.49 -2.06 -7.03
N MET A 144 4.90 -2.36 -5.80
CA MET A 144 5.95 -1.60 -5.14
C MET A 144 7.27 -1.69 -5.88
N THR A 145 7.59 -2.88 -6.36
CA THR A 145 8.87 -3.16 -7.02
C THR A 145 9.03 -2.37 -8.32
N THR A 146 7.94 -1.86 -8.90
CA THR A 146 7.96 -0.90 -10.02
C THR A 146 8.76 0.36 -9.70
N PHE A 147 8.83 0.76 -8.44
CA PHE A 147 9.46 2.00 -7.99
C PHE A 147 10.88 1.82 -7.44
N MET A 148 11.45 0.63 -7.51
CA MET A 148 12.81 0.37 -7.03
C MET A 148 13.87 1.02 -7.93
N MET A 149 14.83 1.69 -7.31
CA MET A 149 15.88 2.44 -7.99
C MET A 149 17.24 1.78 -7.85
N LYS A 150 17.53 1.13 -6.73
CA LYS A 150 18.81 0.43 -6.50
C LYS A 150 18.91 -0.82 -7.36
N GLY A 151 20.05 -0.98 -8.04
CA GLY A 151 20.27 -2.07 -8.98
C GLY A 151 20.15 -3.48 -8.39
N GLU A 152 20.37 -3.65 -7.08
CA GLU A 152 20.19 -4.95 -6.41
C GLU A 152 18.72 -5.36 -6.24
N TYR A 153 17.79 -4.41 -6.27
CA TYR A 153 16.34 -4.65 -6.16
C TYR A 153 15.60 -4.45 -7.49
N GLN A 154 16.24 -3.83 -8.48
CA GLN A 154 15.67 -3.67 -9.82
C GLN A 154 15.30 -5.02 -10.43
N GLY A 155 14.05 -5.15 -10.86
CA GLY A 155 13.51 -6.39 -11.43
C GLY A 155 13.06 -7.42 -10.38
N ALA A 156 13.04 -7.07 -9.10
CA ALA A 156 12.38 -7.89 -8.09
C ALA A 156 10.90 -8.09 -8.45
N ALA A 157 10.44 -9.34 -8.39
CA ALA A 157 9.05 -9.68 -8.70
C ALA A 157 8.07 -9.17 -7.63
N GLU A 158 8.52 -9.13 -6.37
CA GLU A 158 7.70 -8.79 -5.21
C GLU A 158 8.55 -8.26 -4.05
N VAL A 159 7.89 -7.65 -3.08
CA VAL A 159 8.43 -7.45 -1.73
C VAL A 159 8.16 -8.73 -0.93
N PRO A 160 9.20 -9.45 -0.48
CA PRO A 160 9.05 -10.76 0.14
C PRO A 160 8.27 -10.67 1.46
N ASP A 161 7.52 -11.71 1.79
CA ASP A 161 6.86 -11.82 3.09
C ASP A 161 7.87 -12.26 4.17
N PRO A 162 8.15 -11.42 5.19
CA PRO A 162 9.13 -11.75 6.23
C PRO A 162 8.56 -12.66 7.33
N PHE A 163 7.25 -12.99 7.31
CA PHE A 163 6.56 -13.60 8.43
C PHE A 163 7.13 -14.97 8.86
N HIS A 164 7.63 -15.76 7.91
CA HIS A 164 8.26 -17.05 8.16
C HIS A 164 9.79 -16.98 8.35
N GLY A 165 10.35 -15.76 8.29
CA GLY A 165 11.77 -15.49 8.35
C GLY A 165 12.29 -15.11 9.74
N GLY A 166 13.61 -14.92 9.82
CA GLY A 166 14.27 -14.33 10.99
C GLY A 166 14.25 -12.79 10.96
N PRO A 167 14.80 -12.12 11.99
CA PRO A 167 14.85 -10.65 12.06
C PRO A 167 15.46 -9.97 10.84
N GLU A 168 16.44 -10.60 10.19
CA GLU A 168 17.11 -10.08 8.99
C GLU A 168 16.15 -9.94 7.79
N GLU A 169 15.10 -10.76 7.71
CA GLU A 169 14.11 -10.65 6.62
C GLU A 169 13.24 -9.40 6.78
N PHE A 170 12.95 -8.98 8.02
CA PHE A 170 12.24 -7.72 8.28
C PHE A 170 13.09 -6.51 7.89
N ASP A 171 14.38 -6.54 8.23
CA ASP A 171 15.32 -5.49 7.83
C ASP A 171 15.45 -5.41 6.30
N LYS A 172 15.54 -6.55 5.61
CA LYS A 172 15.58 -6.60 4.14
C LYS A 172 14.31 -6.05 3.50
N VAL A 173 13.14 -6.35 4.05
CA VAL A 173 11.86 -5.77 3.59
C VAL A 173 11.89 -4.25 3.74
N LEU A 174 12.35 -3.73 4.87
CA LEU A 174 12.47 -2.28 5.07
C LEU A 174 13.47 -1.64 4.10
N ASP A 175 14.59 -2.28 3.78
CA ASP A 175 15.55 -1.77 2.78
C ASP A 175 14.92 -1.65 1.38
N MET A 176 14.13 -2.66 0.99
CA MET A 176 13.37 -2.66 -0.26
C MET A 176 12.27 -1.58 -0.26
N LEU A 177 11.60 -1.38 0.86
CA LEU A 177 10.55 -0.38 1.01
C LEU A 177 11.12 1.05 0.98
N GLU A 178 12.26 1.30 1.61
CA GLU A 178 12.94 2.61 1.58
C GLU A 178 13.33 3.00 0.15
N ASP A 179 13.97 2.08 -0.58
CA ASP A 179 14.33 2.31 -1.98
C ASP A 179 13.11 2.59 -2.85
N ALA A 180 12.07 1.76 -2.73
CA ALA A 180 10.86 1.90 -3.52
C ALA A 180 10.04 3.16 -3.16
N CYS A 181 9.98 3.56 -1.89
CA CYS A 181 9.29 4.78 -1.45
C CYS A 181 9.98 6.05 -1.98
N GLU A 182 11.31 6.07 -2.04
CA GLU A 182 12.06 7.18 -2.65
C GLU A 182 11.81 7.27 -4.17
N GLY A 183 11.81 6.13 -4.86
CA GLY A 183 11.51 6.10 -6.29
C GLY A 183 10.05 6.42 -6.60
N LEU A 184 9.14 6.04 -5.71
CA LEU A 184 7.72 6.37 -5.79
C LEU A 184 7.52 7.87 -5.64
N LEU A 185 8.09 8.51 -4.61
CA LEU A 185 8.05 9.97 -4.49
C LEU A 185 8.58 10.65 -5.76
N SER A 186 9.74 10.20 -6.27
CA SER A 186 10.33 10.75 -7.50
C SER A 186 9.41 10.59 -8.72
N HIS A 187 8.73 9.44 -8.85
CA HIS A 187 7.75 9.19 -9.91
C HIS A 187 6.56 10.16 -9.82
N VAL A 188 6.02 10.34 -8.61
CA VAL A 188 4.90 11.23 -8.34
C VAL A 188 5.23 12.67 -8.71
N GLU A 189 6.37 13.18 -8.22
CA GLU A 189 6.82 14.53 -8.50
C GLU A 189 7.02 14.74 -10.01
N SER A 190 7.65 13.77 -10.70
CA SER A 190 7.85 13.86 -12.16
C SER A 190 6.53 13.99 -12.94
N LYS A 191 5.47 13.31 -12.48
CA LYS A 191 4.15 13.39 -13.10
C LYS A 191 3.45 14.71 -12.80
N LYS A 192 3.59 15.26 -11.59
CA LYS A 192 3.06 16.59 -11.25
C LYS A 192 3.62 17.64 -12.21
N PHE A 193 4.95 17.68 -12.40
CA PHE A 193 5.59 18.62 -13.33
C PHE A 193 5.13 18.43 -14.79
N ALA A 194 4.89 17.20 -15.23
CA ALA A 194 4.41 16.92 -16.58
C ALA A 194 2.94 17.34 -16.82
N THR A 195 2.13 17.45 -15.76
CA THR A 195 0.74 17.90 -15.84
C THR A 195 0.56 19.41 -15.69
N GLU A 196 1.55 20.09 -15.10
CA GLU A 196 1.56 21.55 -14.90
C GLU A 196 2.27 22.33 -16.02
N SER A 197 2.99 21.62 -16.91
CA SER A 197 3.67 22.15 -18.11
C SER A 197 2.80 22.09 -19.36
#